data_AF-A0A941RBV7-F1
#
_entry.id   AF-A0A941RBV7-F1
#
_cell.length_a   1.000
_cell.length_b   1.000
_cell.length_c   1.000
_cell.angle_alpha   90.00
_cell.angle_beta   90.00
_cell.angle_gamma   90.00
#
_symmetry.space_group_name_H-M   'P 1'
#
loop_
_entity.id
_entity.type
_entity.pdbx_description
1 polymer ?
#
loop_
_entity_poly.entity_id
_entity_poly.type
_entity_poly.pdbx_seq_one_letter_code
_entity_poly.pdbx_strand_id
1 'polypeptide(L)'
;MSLKVEEQRTEPRVSVQFRTMVSGSVESEGTGTILDLSKSGCRLESQLLMLPGLSLELRIAIPGLEWALTIDGADVQWADEDRAGLAFVRIRETEQQRLSDVITTLLARKPEDGNEEQVELVPFEFQGLEAVFSKDPELAIRKGLAWFAQDPAEFPSRGGSLLSRAFPTCTPELTSRLGELVKGGDDREADFALALLQNYLGSTSIDGVLKEIVSRFPHDDRKMSNVRTFINSLGVVLPSGEFGLAEAWQDKKGALTRWLTDERLAVTAFAEQHMAELDHMILEERRRVELERELRERTRHEDESGHDHGYRPKPF
;
A
#
# COMPACT_ATOMS: atom_id res chain seq x y z
N MET A 1 34.91 38.96 -15.71
CA MET A 1 34.97 38.54 -14.29
C MET A 1 33.57 38.17 -13.86
N SER A 2 33.21 36.89 -13.95
CA SER A 2 31.87 36.42 -13.54
C SER A 2 31.91 36.12 -12.05
N LEU A 3 31.10 36.85 -11.29
CA LEU A 3 30.90 36.67 -9.85
C LEU A 3 30.32 35.27 -9.61
N LYS A 4 31.12 34.38 -9.02
CA LYS A 4 30.60 33.18 -8.36
C LYS A 4 29.76 33.67 -7.19
N VAL A 5 28.44 33.59 -7.31
CA VAL A 5 27.56 33.69 -6.14
C VAL A 5 27.83 32.43 -5.32
N GLU A 6 28.64 32.56 -4.27
CA GLU A 6 28.74 31.53 -3.24
C GLU A 6 27.41 31.50 -2.51
N GLU A 7 26.59 30.52 -2.87
CA GLU A 7 25.32 30.24 -2.20
C GLU A 7 25.63 29.85 -0.75
N GLN A 8 25.32 30.77 0.16
CA GLN A 8 25.62 30.65 1.58
C GLN A 8 24.73 29.56 2.18
N ARG A 9 25.35 28.53 2.76
CA ARG A 9 24.64 27.37 3.34
C ARG A 9 23.78 27.83 4.52
N THR A 10 22.47 27.60 4.45
CA THR A 10 21.48 28.06 5.43
C THR A 10 21.28 27.11 6.62
N GLU A 11 21.63 25.82 6.50
CA GLU A 11 21.40 24.82 7.55
C GLU A 11 22.62 23.97 7.88
N PRO A 12 22.80 23.57 9.16
CA PRO A 12 23.86 22.65 9.57
C PRO A 12 23.61 21.25 8.97
N ARG A 13 24.67 20.66 8.42
CA ARG A 13 24.68 19.28 7.88
C ARG A 13 25.49 18.38 8.81
N VAL A 14 24.95 17.21 9.11
CA VAL A 14 25.63 16.16 9.87
C VAL A 14 26.22 15.17 8.88
N SER A 15 27.51 14.86 9.03
CA SER A 15 28.16 13.77 8.29
C SER A 15 27.58 12.43 8.73
N VAL A 16 27.12 11.63 7.77
CA VAL A 16 26.49 10.33 8.03
C VAL A 16 26.90 9.33 6.93
N GLN A 17 26.65 8.06 7.16
CA GLN A 17 26.71 7.03 6.12
C GLN A 17 25.45 6.18 6.22
N PHE A 18 24.36 6.67 5.61
CA PHE A 18 23.08 5.96 5.61
C PHE A 18 22.81 5.38 4.23
N ARG A 19 22.40 4.12 4.14
CA ARG A 19 21.96 3.55 2.87
C ARG A 19 20.62 4.14 2.47
N THR A 20 20.41 4.36 1.17
CA THR A 20 19.13 4.86 0.64
C THR A 20 18.74 4.10 -0.61
N MET A 21 17.43 3.88 -0.78
CA MET A 21 16.84 3.57 -2.07
C MET A 21 16.43 4.88 -2.74
N VAL A 22 16.64 4.95 -4.04
CA VAL A 22 16.39 6.12 -4.88
C VAL A 22 15.44 5.66 -5.98
N SER A 23 14.33 6.36 -6.16
CA SER A 23 13.38 6.13 -7.26
C SER A 23 13.10 7.43 -7.99
N GLY A 24 12.92 7.36 -9.31
CA GLY A 24 12.61 8.49 -10.17
C GLY A 24 11.48 8.17 -11.15
N SER A 25 10.86 9.20 -11.73
CA SER A 25 9.66 9.07 -12.57
C SER A 25 9.86 8.36 -13.91
N VAL A 26 11.10 8.04 -14.30
CA VAL A 26 11.42 7.47 -15.62
C VAL A 26 12.51 6.38 -15.52
N GLU A 27 12.28 5.34 -14.72
CA GLU A 27 13.11 4.10 -14.68
C GLU A 27 14.44 4.16 -13.90
N SER A 28 14.73 5.25 -13.18
CA SER A 28 15.90 5.32 -12.30
C SER A 28 15.57 4.82 -10.90
N GLU A 29 15.43 3.49 -10.75
CA GLU A 29 15.46 2.84 -9.44
C GLU A 29 16.86 2.32 -9.15
N GLY A 30 17.38 2.62 -7.96
CA GLY A 30 18.69 2.15 -7.55
C GLY A 30 19.00 2.45 -6.10
N THR A 31 20.22 2.12 -5.71
CA THR A 31 20.68 2.30 -4.33
C THR A 31 21.76 3.37 -4.26
N GLY A 32 21.89 3.99 -3.10
CA GLY A 32 22.99 4.91 -2.81
C GLY A 32 23.30 5.02 -1.33
N THR A 33 24.23 5.92 -1.02
CA THR A 33 24.66 6.23 0.33
C THR A 33 24.51 7.74 0.56
N ILE A 34 23.80 8.11 1.61
CA ILE A 34 23.75 9.48 2.11
C ILE A 34 25.03 9.74 2.91
N LEU A 35 25.80 10.73 2.44
CA LEU A 35 27.10 11.14 3.00
C LEU A 35 26.96 12.29 4.01
N ASP A 36 25.95 13.13 3.82
CA ASP A 36 25.56 14.15 4.78
C ASP A 36 24.05 14.39 4.73
N LEU A 37 23.47 14.76 5.87
CA LEU A 37 22.04 14.97 6.03
C LEU A 37 21.78 16.28 6.81
N SER A 38 20.77 17.03 6.36
CA SER A 38 20.20 18.21 7.04
C SER A 38 18.67 18.12 7.02
N LYS A 39 17.99 19.11 7.60
CA LYS A 39 16.53 19.18 7.55
C LYS A 39 15.98 19.44 6.14
N SER A 40 16.74 20.12 5.30
CA SER A 40 16.33 20.56 3.96
C SER A 40 17.03 19.84 2.79
N GLY A 41 17.93 18.90 3.06
CA GLY A 41 18.62 18.21 1.98
C GLY A 41 19.70 17.25 2.43
N CYS A 42 20.33 16.60 1.47
CA CYS A 42 21.40 15.64 1.69
C CYS A 42 22.41 15.60 0.54
N ARG A 43 23.54 14.95 0.76
CA ARG A 43 24.45 14.53 -0.31
C ARG A 43 24.35 13.03 -0.50
N LEU A 44 24.08 12.61 -1.75
CA LEU A 44 23.91 11.24 -2.17
C LEU A 44 25.13 10.80 -2.99
N GLU A 45 25.61 9.59 -2.76
CA GLU A 45 26.53 8.86 -3.64
C GLU A 45 25.78 7.65 -4.24
N SER A 46 25.73 7.53 -5.56
CA SER A 46 25.02 6.47 -6.27
C SER A 46 25.57 6.29 -7.70
N GLN A 47 25.45 5.06 -8.24
CA GLN A 47 25.79 4.76 -9.63
C GLN A 47 24.69 5.18 -10.62
N LEU A 48 23.56 5.71 -10.13
CA LEU A 48 22.49 6.21 -10.98
C LEU A 48 22.93 7.48 -11.70
N LEU A 49 22.55 7.61 -12.97
CA LEU A 49 22.77 8.82 -13.73
C LEU A 49 21.83 9.93 -13.21
N MET A 50 22.42 10.93 -12.55
CA MET A 50 21.68 12.06 -11.98
C MET A 50 21.92 13.33 -12.79
N LEU A 51 20.84 14.01 -13.16
CA LEU A 51 20.90 15.28 -13.87
C LEU A 51 20.30 16.39 -12.98
N PRO A 52 20.92 17.59 -12.91
CA PRO A 52 20.34 18.72 -12.20
C PRO A 52 18.91 19.04 -12.66
N GLY A 53 18.02 19.30 -11.70
CA GLY A 53 16.60 19.53 -11.93
C GLY A 53 15.71 18.29 -11.93
N LEU A 54 16.27 17.07 -11.87
CA LEU A 54 15.47 15.87 -11.63
C LEU A 54 14.97 15.83 -10.19
N SER A 55 13.69 15.47 -10.00
CA SER A 55 13.12 15.19 -8.68
C SER A 55 13.17 13.69 -8.42
N LEU A 56 13.78 13.31 -7.31
CA LEU A 56 13.93 11.94 -6.85
C LEU A 56 13.08 11.69 -5.60
N GLU A 57 12.63 10.46 -5.42
CA GLU A 57 12.09 9.97 -4.15
C GLU A 57 13.18 9.18 -3.42
N LEU A 58 13.31 9.40 -2.11
CA LEU A 58 14.33 8.75 -1.29
C LEU A 58 13.68 7.95 -0.15
N ARG A 59 14.22 6.75 0.09
CA ARG A 59 13.97 5.97 1.30
C ARG A 59 15.27 5.73 2.04
N ILE A 60 15.53 6.53 3.07
CA ILE A 60 16.80 6.57 3.80
C ILE A 60 16.71 5.67 5.03
N ALA A 61 17.56 4.65 5.11
CA ALA A 61 17.64 3.75 6.25
C ALA A 61 18.50 4.39 7.36
N ILE A 62 17.87 4.83 8.45
CA ILE A 62 18.53 5.53 9.55
C ILE A 62 18.62 4.58 10.76
N PRO A 63 19.81 4.32 11.31
CA PRO A 63 19.97 3.50 12.51
C PRO A 63 19.11 3.99 13.67
N GLY A 64 18.38 3.08 14.31
CA GLY A 64 17.47 3.38 15.41
C GLY A 64 16.04 3.73 14.99
N LEU A 65 15.76 3.91 13.70
CA LEU A 65 14.38 3.96 13.19
C LEU A 65 13.93 2.58 12.72
N GLU A 66 12.70 2.18 13.08
CA GLU A 66 12.12 0.93 12.60
C GLU A 66 11.78 0.98 11.09
N TRP A 67 11.59 2.17 10.53
CA TRP A 67 11.24 2.39 9.12
C TRP A 67 12.16 3.40 8.47
N ALA A 68 12.37 3.26 7.15
CA ALA A 68 13.09 4.27 6.39
C ALA A 68 12.41 5.64 6.50
N LEU A 69 13.23 6.68 6.57
CA LEU A 69 12.77 8.05 6.40
C LEU A 69 12.44 8.27 4.92
N THR A 70 11.23 8.74 4.63
CA THR A 70 10.73 8.93 3.27
C THR A 70 10.78 10.40 2.86
N ILE A 71 11.38 10.66 1.70
CA ILE A 71 11.39 11.97 1.04
C ILE A 71 10.65 11.80 -0.28
N ASP A 72 9.46 12.39 -0.39
CA ASP A 72 8.55 12.26 -1.56
C ASP A 72 9.00 13.14 -2.75
N GLY A 73 10.00 13.99 -2.55
CA GLY A 73 10.59 14.81 -3.61
C GLY A 73 11.86 15.48 -3.15
N ALA A 74 12.96 15.15 -3.82
CA ALA A 74 14.29 15.68 -3.61
C ALA A 74 14.88 16.11 -4.97
N ASP A 75 15.01 17.41 -5.18
CA ASP A 75 15.50 17.97 -6.43
C ASP A 75 17.03 17.95 -6.46
N VAL A 76 17.59 17.38 -7.53
CA VAL A 76 19.04 17.39 -7.80
C VAL A 76 19.47 18.83 -8.07
N GLN A 77 20.21 19.42 -7.12
CA GLN A 77 20.76 20.78 -7.25
C GLN A 77 22.04 20.80 -8.07
N TRP A 78 22.86 19.77 -7.90
CA TRP A 78 24.07 19.53 -8.67
C TRP A 78 24.33 18.03 -8.71
N ALA A 79 24.99 17.59 -9.78
CA ALA A 79 25.48 16.23 -9.94
C ALA A 79 26.94 16.27 -10.42
N ASP A 80 27.72 15.37 -9.87
CA ASP A 80 29.09 14.99 -10.24
C ASP A 80 29.08 13.47 -10.47
N GLU A 81 30.15 12.88 -11.03
CA GLU A 81 30.20 11.51 -11.57
C GLU A 81 29.31 10.48 -10.85
N ASP A 82 29.48 10.31 -9.55
CA ASP A 82 28.71 9.40 -8.69
C ASP A 82 28.00 10.11 -7.53
N ARG A 83 28.00 11.45 -7.50
CA ARG A 83 27.55 12.23 -6.35
C ARG A 83 26.55 13.30 -6.73
N ALA A 84 25.54 13.49 -5.91
CA ALA A 84 24.57 14.56 -6.08
C ALA A 84 24.27 15.28 -4.78
N GLY A 85 24.06 16.59 -4.88
CA GLY A 85 23.43 17.39 -3.84
C GLY A 85 21.93 17.46 -4.08
N LEU A 86 21.14 17.01 -3.11
CA LEU A 86 19.70 16.98 -3.19
C LEU A 86 19.08 17.99 -2.22
N ALA A 87 18.09 18.76 -2.68
CA ALA A 87 17.25 19.62 -1.85
C ALA A 87 15.88 18.99 -1.69
N PHE A 88 15.42 18.85 -0.45
CA PHE A 88 14.11 18.29 -0.16
C PHE A 88 13.02 19.32 -0.46
N VAL A 89 12.18 19.02 -1.45
CA VAL A 89 11.10 19.89 -1.89
C VAL A 89 9.73 19.38 -1.49
N ARG A 90 9.60 18.07 -1.23
CA ARG A 90 8.37 17.44 -0.73
C ARG A 90 8.70 16.42 0.36
N ILE A 91 8.24 16.71 1.57
CA ILE A 91 8.27 15.80 2.72
C ILE A 91 6.95 15.95 3.46
N ARG A 92 6.34 14.83 3.86
CA ARG A 92 5.14 14.81 4.72
C ARG A 92 5.47 15.32 6.12
N GLU A 93 4.50 15.93 6.80
CA GLU A 93 4.71 16.52 8.14
C GLU A 93 5.24 15.51 9.17
N THR A 94 4.74 14.27 9.16
CA THR A 94 5.24 13.18 10.02
C THR A 94 6.71 12.87 9.77
N GLU A 95 7.13 12.77 8.50
CA GLU A 95 8.52 12.53 8.11
C GLU A 95 9.42 13.74 8.39
N GLN A 96 8.90 14.97 8.27
CA GLN A 96 9.65 16.18 8.66
C GLN A 96 9.95 16.19 10.16
N GLN A 97 8.99 15.77 10.99
CA GLN A 97 9.21 15.63 12.43
C GLN A 97 10.26 14.55 12.73
N ARG A 98 10.13 13.37 12.12
CA ARG A 98 11.12 12.28 12.25
C ARG A 98 12.54 12.71 11.85
N LEU A 99 12.67 13.42 10.72
CA LEU A 99 13.95 13.96 10.26
C LEU A 99 14.51 14.99 11.25
N SER A 100 13.66 15.86 11.78
CA SER A 100 14.08 16.86 12.78
C SER A 100 14.60 16.22 14.06
N ASP A 101 13.94 15.15 14.53
CA ASP A 101 14.35 14.41 15.73
C ASP A 101 15.68 13.67 15.50
N VAL A 102 15.86 13.07 14.31
CA VAL A 102 17.13 12.46 13.90
C VAL A 102 18.26 13.48 13.88
N ILE A 103 18.07 14.62 13.21
CA ILE A 103 19.10 15.66 13.13
C ILE A 103 19.45 16.18 14.53
N THR A 104 18.46 16.38 15.39
CA THR A 104 18.68 16.82 16.78
C THR A 104 19.50 15.80 17.56
N THR A 105 19.17 14.51 17.43
CA THR A 105 19.89 13.40 18.06
C THR A 105 21.33 13.29 17.56
N LEU A 106 21.53 13.43 16.25
CA LEU A 106 22.85 13.38 15.62
C LEU A 106 23.73 14.57 16.03
N LEU A 107 23.16 15.77 16.15
CA LEU A 107 23.88 16.97 16.60
C LEU A 107 24.22 16.92 18.11
N ALA A 108 23.43 16.20 18.91
CA ALA A 108 23.68 16.03 20.34
C ALA A 108 24.82 15.03 20.65
N ARG A 109 25.18 14.16 19.70
CA ARG A 109 26.35 13.28 19.81
C ARG A 109 27.64 14.10 19.59
N LYS A 110 28.41 14.35 20.67
CA LYS A 110 29.79 14.86 20.54
C LYS A 110 30.67 13.83 19.82
N PRO A 111 31.67 14.25 19.03
CA PRO A 111 32.68 13.36 18.48
C PRO A 111 33.63 12.96 19.61
N GLU A 112 33.33 11.85 20.29
CA GLU A 112 34.30 11.14 21.12
C GLU A 112 35.09 10.21 20.19
N ASP A 113 36.39 10.44 20.10
CA ASP A 113 37.46 9.59 19.54
C ASP A 113 37.12 8.70 18.34
N GLY A 114 37.56 9.14 17.16
CA GLY A 114 38.60 8.45 16.38
C GLY A 114 38.41 6.99 15.94
N ASN A 115 37.26 6.37 16.19
CA ASN A 115 36.94 5.06 15.66
C ASN A 115 35.82 5.22 14.65
N GLU A 116 36.21 5.13 13.38
CA GLU A 116 35.33 4.71 12.29
C GLU A 116 34.86 3.27 12.61
N GLU A 117 33.97 3.13 13.59
CA GLU A 117 33.15 1.94 13.70
C GLU A 117 32.28 1.93 12.45
N GLN A 118 32.75 1.18 11.47
CA GLN A 118 31.98 0.72 10.33
C GLN A 118 30.70 0.12 10.92
N VAL A 119 29.64 0.92 10.92
CA VAL A 119 28.34 0.50 11.42
C VAL A 119 27.97 -0.73 10.61
N GLU A 120 27.92 -1.85 11.30
CA GLU A 120 27.79 -3.17 10.72
C GLU A 120 26.55 -3.20 9.82
N LEU A 121 26.80 -3.54 8.56
CA LEU A 121 25.86 -3.50 7.46
C LEU A 121 24.73 -4.50 7.72
N VAL A 122 23.51 -4.01 7.93
CA VAL A 122 22.32 -4.87 7.84
C VAL A 122 22.06 -5.13 6.35
N PRO A 123 22.05 -6.40 5.89
CA PRO A 123 21.76 -6.74 4.50
C PRO A 123 20.34 -6.27 4.09
N PHE A 124 20.21 -5.72 2.88
CA PHE A 124 18.98 -5.09 2.37
C PHE A 124 18.20 -5.95 1.37
N GLU A 125 18.11 -7.25 1.65
CA GLU A 125 16.99 -8.04 1.15
C GLU A 125 16.34 -8.67 2.38
N PHE A 126 15.09 -8.30 2.69
CA PHE A 126 14.31 -8.96 3.74
C PHE A 126 13.89 -10.38 3.33
N GLN A 127 14.72 -11.10 2.57
CA GLN A 127 14.54 -12.52 2.34
C GLN A 127 14.76 -13.24 3.68
N GLY A 128 13.69 -13.85 4.20
CA GLY A 128 13.72 -14.58 5.46
C GLY A 128 13.16 -13.85 6.69
N LEU A 129 12.77 -12.57 6.60
CA LEU A 129 12.01 -11.94 7.70
C LEU A 129 10.64 -12.60 7.85
N GLU A 130 10.05 -13.00 6.72
CA GLU A 130 8.91 -13.94 6.65
C GLU A 130 9.15 -15.23 7.43
N ALA A 131 10.36 -15.80 7.37
CA ALA A 131 10.71 -17.02 8.08
C ALA A 131 10.89 -16.82 9.60
N VAL A 132 11.06 -15.57 10.05
CA VAL A 132 11.09 -15.22 11.47
C VAL A 132 9.67 -14.90 11.95
N PHE A 133 8.94 -14.05 11.23
CA PHE A 133 7.57 -13.68 11.58
C PHE A 133 6.61 -14.86 11.51
N SER A 134 6.73 -15.75 10.51
CA SER A 134 5.90 -16.96 10.39
C SER A 134 5.98 -17.88 11.61
N LYS A 135 7.08 -17.82 12.38
CA LYS A 135 7.26 -18.63 13.59
C LYS A 135 6.54 -18.08 14.81
N ASP A 136 6.23 -16.79 14.83
CA ASP A 136 5.58 -16.12 15.96
C ASP A 136 4.52 -15.10 15.49
N PRO A 137 3.27 -15.56 15.26
CA PRO A 137 2.15 -14.70 14.92
C PRO A 137 1.84 -13.62 15.97
N GLU A 138 2.15 -13.88 17.24
CA GLU A 138 1.88 -12.91 18.31
C GLU A 138 2.85 -11.73 18.24
N LEU A 139 4.14 -12.00 18.02
CA LEU A 139 5.13 -10.97 17.76
C LEU A 139 4.78 -10.16 16.51
N ALA A 140 4.30 -10.83 15.45
CA ALA A 140 3.84 -10.20 14.23
C ALA A 140 2.70 -9.20 14.48
N ILE A 141 1.68 -9.60 15.23
CA ILE A 141 0.55 -8.73 15.58
C ILE A 141 1.00 -7.56 16.46
N ARG A 142 1.81 -7.81 17.50
CA ARG A 142 2.30 -6.76 18.41
C ARG A 142 3.12 -5.70 17.65
N LYS A 143 4.03 -6.13 16.77
CA LYS A 143 4.79 -5.21 15.92
C LYS A 143 3.91 -4.50 14.90
N GLY A 144 2.96 -5.22 14.29
CA GLY A 144 1.95 -4.64 13.42
C GLY A 144 1.18 -3.50 14.08
N LEU A 145 0.70 -3.70 15.30
CA LEU A 145 -0.01 -2.67 16.08
C LEU A 145 0.86 -1.44 16.35
N ALA A 146 2.11 -1.64 16.73
CA ALA A 146 3.06 -0.54 16.95
C ALA A 146 3.31 0.28 15.68
N TRP A 147 3.33 -0.37 14.51
CA TRP A 147 3.46 0.30 13.22
C TRP A 147 2.18 1.03 12.81
N PHE A 148 1.03 0.40 13.01
CA PHE A 148 -0.27 1.00 12.75
C PHE A 148 -0.51 2.25 13.61
N ALA A 149 -0.07 2.24 14.87
CA ALA A 149 -0.18 3.40 15.75
C ALA A 149 0.64 4.61 15.29
N GLN A 150 1.69 4.40 14.48
CA GLN A 150 2.53 5.47 13.96
C GLN A 150 1.93 6.11 12.70
N ASP A 151 1.51 5.28 11.74
CA ASP A 151 0.89 5.73 10.50
C ASP A 151 -0.19 4.74 10.03
N PRO A 152 -1.46 4.95 10.46
CA PRO A 152 -2.57 4.10 10.05
C PRO A 152 -2.83 4.11 8.53
N ALA A 153 -2.51 5.22 7.84
CA ALA A 153 -2.84 5.40 6.43
C ALA A 153 -1.89 4.65 5.51
N GLU A 154 -0.59 4.63 5.85
CA GLU A 154 0.43 3.89 5.11
C GLU A 154 0.60 2.44 5.59
N PHE A 155 -0.02 2.08 6.72
CA PHE A 155 0.11 0.73 7.24
C PHE A 155 -0.29 -0.36 6.21
N PRO A 156 -1.42 -0.28 5.48
CA PRO A 156 -1.80 -1.33 4.52
C PRO A 156 -0.73 -1.58 3.44
N SER A 157 -0.11 -0.52 2.92
CA SER A 157 0.92 -0.59 1.87
C SER A 157 2.31 -0.95 2.40
N ARG A 158 2.57 -0.73 3.71
CA ARG A 158 3.84 -1.01 4.37
C ARG A 158 3.77 -2.23 5.29
N GLY A 159 3.40 -2.01 6.55
CA GLY A 159 3.36 -3.05 7.58
C GLY A 159 2.43 -4.22 7.22
N GLY A 160 1.25 -3.91 6.67
CA GLY A 160 0.30 -4.91 6.18
C GLY A 160 0.87 -5.77 5.05
N SER A 161 1.57 -5.16 4.08
CA SER A 161 2.24 -5.88 2.99
C SER A 161 3.37 -6.79 3.48
N LEU A 162 4.14 -6.36 4.47
CA LEU A 162 5.18 -7.19 5.07
C LEU A 162 4.58 -8.41 5.80
N LEU A 163 3.52 -8.18 6.59
CA LEU A 163 2.83 -9.25 7.31
C LEU A 163 2.15 -10.23 6.36
N SER A 164 1.57 -9.76 5.24
CA SER A 164 0.98 -10.65 4.24
C SER A 164 2.00 -11.49 3.50
N ARG A 165 3.23 -11.00 3.31
CA ARG A 165 4.34 -11.82 2.81
C ARG A 165 4.76 -12.90 3.83
N ALA A 166 4.77 -12.56 5.12
CA ALA A 166 5.07 -13.52 6.18
C ALA A 166 3.99 -14.60 6.37
N PHE A 167 2.72 -14.27 6.07
CA PHE A 167 1.58 -15.17 6.21
C PHE A 167 0.68 -15.19 4.96
N PRO A 168 1.15 -15.67 3.78
CA PRO A 168 0.47 -15.47 2.49
C PRO A 168 -1.01 -15.91 2.43
N THR A 169 -1.39 -16.91 3.20
CA THR A 169 -2.76 -17.47 3.22
C THR A 169 -3.60 -17.01 4.41
N CYS A 170 -3.07 -16.09 5.23
CA CYS A 170 -3.60 -15.72 6.54
C CYS A 170 -3.87 -16.98 7.37
N THR A 171 -2.80 -17.54 7.97
CA THR A 171 -2.87 -18.86 8.60
C THR A 171 -3.94 -18.91 9.71
N PRO A 172 -4.53 -20.07 10.00
CA PRO A 172 -5.55 -20.21 11.05
C PRO A 172 -5.09 -19.67 12.41
N GLU A 173 -3.80 -19.77 12.72
CA GLU A 173 -3.21 -19.22 13.94
C GLU A 173 -3.28 -17.70 13.94
N LEU A 174 -2.91 -17.05 12.83
CA LEU A 174 -2.98 -15.60 12.69
C LEU A 174 -4.43 -15.11 12.77
N THR A 175 -5.36 -15.77 12.07
CA THR A 175 -6.78 -15.37 12.09
C THR A 175 -7.40 -15.57 13.46
N SER A 176 -7.09 -16.65 14.16
CA SER A 176 -7.55 -16.86 15.53
C SER A 176 -7.04 -15.77 16.46
N ARG A 177 -5.77 -15.38 16.35
CA ARG A 177 -5.20 -14.31 17.18
C ARG A 177 -5.77 -12.94 16.87
N LEU A 178 -5.99 -12.64 15.59
CA LEU A 178 -6.69 -11.40 15.19
C LEU A 178 -8.13 -11.38 15.70
N GLY A 179 -8.82 -12.52 15.69
CA GLY A 179 -10.15 -12.65 16.29
C GLY A 179 -10.15 -12.39 17.81
N GLU A 180 -9.20 -12.99 18.54
CA GLU A 180 -9.02 -12.71 19.98
C GLU A 180 -8.70 -11.23 20.24
N LEU A 181 -7.86 -10.63 19.41
CA LEU A 181 -7.51 -9.21 19.48
C LEU A 181 -8.74 -8.33 19.28
N VAL A 182 -9.58 -8.59 18.28
CA VAL A 182 -10.82 -7.83 18.05
C VAL A 182 -11.83 -8.06 19.18
N LYS A 183 -11.87 -9.28 19.75
CA LYS A 183 -12.79 -9.62 20.85
C LYS A 183 -12.41 -8.97 22.18
N GLY A 184 -11.12 -8.75 22.42
CA GLY A 184 -10.60 -8.14 23.66
C GLY A 184 -10.23 -6.66 23.57
N GLY A 185 -9.85 -6.19 22.38
CA GLY A 185 -9.30 -4.85 22.13
C GLY A 185 -10.33 -3.73 22.08
N ASP A 186 -9.92 -2.51 21.76
CA ASP A 186 -10.76 -1.35 21.52
C ASP A 186 -11.00 -1.11 20.01
N ASP A 187 -11.43 0.10 19.66
CA ASP A 187 -11.72 0.49 18.28
C ASP A 187 -10.47 0.42 17.37
N ARG A 188 -9.29 0.69 17.93
CA ARG A 188 -8.00 0.70 17.24
C ARG A 188 -7.56 -0.69 16.83
N GLU A 189 -7.73 -1.69 17.69
CA GLU A 189 -7.41 -3.08 17.34
C GLU A 189 -8.33 -3.60 16.22
N ALA A 190 -9.60 -3.20 16.21
CA ALA A 190 -10.52 -3.51 15.13
C ALA A 190 -10.12 -2.82 13.82
N ASP A 191 -9.73 -1.54 13.89
CA ASP A 191 -9.23 -0.79 12.75
C ASP A 191 -7.91 -1.37 12.20
N PHE A 192 -6.99 -1.76 13.08
CA PHE A 192 -5.76 -2.47 12.73
C PHE A 192 -6.06 -3.79 12.01
N ALA A 193 -6.97 -4.60 12.56
CA ALA A 193 -7.37 -5.85 11.96
C ALA A 193 -7.93 -5.60 10.55
N LEU A 194 -8.83 -4.64 10.38
CA LEU A 194 -9.35 -4.27 9.06
C LEU A 194 -8.23 -3.82 8.11
N ALA A 195 -7.31 -2.96 8.57
CA ALA A 195 -6.20 -2.47 7.76
C ALA A 195 -5.24 -3.59 7.32
N LEU A 196 -5.01 -4.59 8.17
CA LEU A 196 -4.22 -5.77 7.83
C LEU A 196 -4.96 -6.68 6.83
N LEU A 197 -6.27 -6.90 7.03
CA LEU A 197 -7.11 -7.75 6.19
C LEU A 197 -7.25 -7.23 4.75
N GLN A 198 -7.00 -5.95 4.49
CA GLN A 198 -6.89 -5.40 3.13
C GLN A 198 -5.83 -6.10 2.26
N ASN A 199 -4.87 -6.79 2.87
CA ASN A 199 -3.85 -7.55 2.15
C ASN A 199 -4.27 -9.01 1.84
N TYR A 200 -5.47 -9.44 2.26
CA TYR A 200 -5.96 -10.82 2.12
C TYR A 200 -7.31 -10.90 1.40
N LEU A 201 -7.61 -9.90 0.57
CA LEU A 201 -8.87 -9.79 -0.14
C LEU A 201 -9.16 -11.03 -0.99
N GLY A 202 -10.43 -11.47 -0.99
CA GLY A 202 -10.90 -12.62 -1.74
C GLY A 202 -10.65 -13.98 -1.07
N SER A 203 -9.91 -14.05 0.04
CA SER A 203 -9.75 -15.27 0.84
C SER A 203 -10.94 -15.50 1.78
N THR A 204 -11.32 -16.76 2.02
CA THR A 204 -12.33 -17.13 3.04
C THR A 204 -11.71 -17.35 4.42
N SER A 205 -10.38 -17.37 4.52
CA SER A 205 -9.67 -17.53 5.81
C SER A 205 -10.00 -16.41 6.80
N ILE A 206 -10.38 -15.23 6.30
CA ILE A 206 -10.56 -14.02 7.10
C ILE A 206 -11.99 -13.91 7.69
N ASP A 207 -12.92 -14.75 7.24
CA ASP A 207 -14.34 -14.71 7.62
C ASP A 207 -14.54 -14.74 9.14
N GLY A 208 -13.73 -15.54 9.85
CA GLY A 208 -13.81 -15.63 11.31
C GLY A 208 -13.58 -14.28 12.00
N VAL A 209 -12.60 -13.50 11.53
CA VAL A 209 -12.27 -12.18 12.07
C VAL A 209 -13.35 -11.17 11.66
N LEU A 210 -13.84 -11.22 10.43
CA LEU A 210 -14.90 -10.33 9.96
C LEU A 210 -16.20 -10.52 10.74
N LYS A 211 -16.59 -11.77 11.02
CA LYS A 211 -17.74 -12.07 11.86
C LYS A 211 -17.59 -11.51 13.28
N GLU A 212 -16.36 -11.54 13.84
CA GLU A 212 -16.10 -10.93 15.15
C GLU A 212 -16.28 -9.41 15.12
N ILE A 213 -15.79 -8.75 14.07
CA ILE A 213 -15.96 -7.30 13.87
C ILE A 213 -17.44 -6.95 13.74
N VAL A 214 -18.20 -7.69 12.92
CA VAL A 214 -19.65 -7.49 12.75
C VAL A 214 -20.39 -7.68 14.07
N SER A 215 -20.03 -8.70 14.84
CA SER A 215 -20.66 -8.95 16.13
C SER A 215 -20.42 -7.84 17.14
N ARG A 216 -19.24 -7.22 17.13
CA ARG A 216 -18.84 -6.24 18.13
C ARG A 216 -19.23 -4.81 17.75
N PHE A 217 -19.19 -4.49 16.46
CA PHE A 217 -19.42 -3.13 15.93
C PHE A 217 -20.56 -3.08 14.90
N PRO A 218 -21.77 -3.61 15.20
CA PRO A 218 -22.86 -3.71 14.22
C PRO A 218 -23.40 -2.35 13.73
N HIS A 219 -23.14 -1.28 14.48
CA HIS A 219 -23.61 0.08 14.18
C HIS A 219 -22.49 1.03 13.72
N ASP A 220 -21.28 0.52 13.50
CA ASP A 220 -20.19 1.32 12.95
C ASP A 220 -20.20 1.21 11.42
N ASP A 221 -20.78 2.21 10.76
CA ASP A 221 -20.92 2.24 9.30
C ASP A 221 -19.57 2.15 8.57
N ARG A 222 -18.49 2.73 9.13
CA ARG A 222 -17.17 2.70 8.51
C ARG A 222 -16.62 1.29 8.50
N LYS A 223 -16.71 0.59 9.63
CA LYS A 223 -16.25 -0.80 9.75
C LYS A 223 -17.12 -1.73 8.92
N MET A 224 -18.45 -1.55 8.93
CA MET A 224 -19.37 -2.35 8.12
C MET A 224 -19.13 -2.14 6.62
N SER A 225 -18.83 -0.92 6.18
CA SER A 225 -18.42 -0.66 4.80
C SER A 225 -17.16 -1.44 4.42
N ASN A 226 -16.13 -1.46 5.27
CA ASN A 226 -14.91 -2.24 5.01
C ASN A 226 -15.19 -3.74 4.93
N VAL A 227 -16.02 -4.29 5.84
CA VAL A 227 -16.41 -5.71 5.79
C VAL A 227 -17.10 -6.05 4.47
N ARG A 228 -18.03 -5.20 4.02
CA ARG A 228 -18.70 -5.36 2.71
C ARG A 228 -17.69 -5.33 1.56
N THR A 229 -16.75 -4.39 1.58
CA THR A 229 -15.68 -4.33 0.57
C THR A 229 -14.89 -5.64 0.51
N PHE A 230 -14.59 -6.25 1.66
CA PHE A 230 -13.79 -7.48 1.70
C PHE A 230 -14.56 -8.69 1.19
N ILE A 231 -15.85 -8.81 1.55
CA ILE A 231 -16.73 -9.87 1.06
C ILE A 231 -16.94 -9.75 -0.45
N ASN A 232 -17.19 -8.52 -0.92
CA ASN A 232 -17.42 -8.22 -2.34
C ASN A 232 -16.17 -8.31 -3.20
N SER A 233 -14.97 -8.32 -2.58
CA SER A 233 -13.73 -8.36 -3.33
C SER A 233 -13.66 -9.63 -4.18
N LEU A 234 -13.62 -9.40 -5.49
CA LEU A 234 -13.35 -10.41 -6.49
C LEU A 234 -11.85 -10.71 -6.43
N GLY A 235 -11.49 -12.00 -6.37
CA GLY A 235 -10.07 -12.39 -6.30
C GLY A 235 -9.29 -11.92 -7.54
N VAL A 236 -8.01 -12.30 -7.59
CA VAL A 236 -7.06 -11.85 -8.65
C VAL A 236 -7.52 -12.24 -10.07
N VAL A 237 -8.34 -13.28 -10.21
CA VAL A 237 -8.90 -13.69 -11.50
C VAL A 237 -10.24 -13.01 -11.71
N LEU A 238 -10.27 -12.05 -12.64
CA LEU A 238 -11.53 -11.46 -13.10
C LEU A 238 -12.38 -12.57 -13.78
N PRO A 239 -13.67 -12.66 -13.45
CA PRO A 239 -14.54 -13.64 -14.07
C PRO A 239 -14.67 -13.36 -15.57
N SER A 240 -14.42 -14.39 -16.38
CA SER A 240 -14.46 -14.31 -17.84
C SER A 240 -15.87 -14.53 -18.37
N GLY A 241 -16.29 -13.74 -19.35
CA GLY A 241 -17.60 -13.87 -20.00
C GLY A 241 -18.47 -12.62 -19.83
N GLU A 242 -19.52 -12.50 -20.63
CA GLU A 242 -20.37 -11.30 -20.66
C GLU A 242 -21.07 -11.02 -19.31
N PHE A 243 -21.34 -12.05 -18.51
CA PHE A 243 -21.96 -11.93 -17.18
C PHE A 243 -21.00 -12.23 -16.01
N GLY A 244 -19.68 -12.18 -16.25
CA GLY A 244 -18.69 -12.65 -15.27
C GLY A 244 -18.84 -12.01 -13.88
N LEU A 245 -19.07 -10.70 -13.81
CA LEU A 245 -19.24 -9.99 -12.54
C LEU A 245 -20.48 -10.48 -11.75
N ALA A 246 -21.61 -10.67 -12.44
CA ALA A 246 -22.84 -11.17 -11.84
C ALA A 246 -22.69 -12.62 -11.34
N GLU A 247 -21.96 -13.46 -12.06
CA GLU A 247 -21.65 -14.84 -11.64
C GLU A 247 -20.74 -14.84 -10.41
N ALA A 248 -19.71 -13.98 -10.38
CA ALA A 248 -18.82 -13.92 -9.23
C ALA A 248 -19.53 -13.41 -7.96
N TRP A 249 -20.44 -12.43 -8.08
CA TRP A 249 -21.27 -12.03 -6.93
C TRP A 249 -22.26 -13.11 -6.49
N GLN A 250 -22.76 -13.94 -7.42
CA GLN A 250 -23.58 -15.10 -7.09
C GLN A 250 -22.78 -16.12 -6.26
N ASP A 251 -21.52 -16.38 -6.62
CA ASP A 251 -20.63 -17.26 -5.86
C ASP A 251 -20.35 -16.71 -4.45
N LYS A 252 -20.12 -15.39 -4.33
CA LYS A 252 -19.96 -14.71 -3.03
C LYS A 252 -21.21 -14.83 -2.17
N LYS A 253 -22.39 -14.63 -2.75
CA LYS A 253 -23.67 -14.85 -2.06
C LYS A 253 -23.78 -16.30 -1.56
N GLY A 254 -23.39 -17.26 -2.39
CA GLY A 254 -23.31 -18.67 -2.01
C GLY A 254 -22.42 -18.92 -0.79
N ALA A 255 -21.21 -18.34 -0.78
CA ALA A 255 -20.28 -18.43 0.35
C ALA A 255 -20.84 -17.81 1.64
N LEU A 256 -21.56 -16.69 1.52
CA LEU A 256 -22.18 -15.96 2.64
C LEU A 256 -23.30 -16.76 3.32
N THR A 257 -23.88 -17.77 2.66
CA THR A 257 -24.87 -18.68 3.27
C THR A 257 -24.34 -19.35 4.54
N ARG A 258 -23.02 -19.59 4.64
CA ARG A 258 -22.36 -20.15 5.84
C ARG A 258 -22.36 -19.20 7.05
N TRP A 259 -22.69 -17.93 6.85
CA TRP A 259 -22.80 -16.94 7.92
C TRP A 259 -24.19 -16.94 8.55
N LEU A 260 -25.21 -17.43 7.84
CA LEU A 260 -26.58 -17.56 8.37
C LEU A 260 -26.70 -18.63 9.47
N THR A 261 -25.75 -19.56 9.55
CA THR A 261 -25.70 -20.59 10.60
C THR A 261 -24.92 -20.14 11.84
N ASP A 262 -24.47 -18.89 11.91
CA ASP A 262 -23.74 -18.35 13.07
C ASP A 262 -24.70 -18.13 14.24
N GLU A 263 -24.24 -18.37 15.47
CA GLU A 263 -25.07 -18.19 16.68
C GLU A 263 -25.36 -16.71 16.99
N ARG A 264 -24.55 -15.80 16.45
CA ARG A 264 -24.62 -14.37 16.75
C ARG A 264 -25.62 -13.66 15.82
N LEU A 265 -26.69 -13.13 16.39
CA LEU A 265 -27.76 -12.43 15.65
C LEU A 265 -27.27 -11.26 14.79
N ALA A 266 -26.24 -10.54 15.23
CA ALA A 266 -25.66 -9.44 14.46
C ALA A 266 -25.02 -9.92 13.14
N VAL A 267 -24.38 -11.10 13.18
CA VAL A 267 -23.72 -11.70 12.01
C VAL A 267 -24.76 -12.23 11.03
N THR A 268 -25.81 -12.89 11.52
CA THR A 268 -26.89 -13.40 10.67
C THR A 268 -27.65 -12.24 10.01
N ALA A 269 -27.99 -11.19 10.77
CA ALA A 269 -28.66 -10.01 10.25
C ALA A 269 -27.83 -9.27 9.19
N PHE A 270 -26.52 -9.13 9.42
CA PHE A 270 -25.60 -8.56 8.44
C PHE A 270 -25.56 -9.41 7.16
N ALA A 271 -25.47 -10.73 7.30
CA ALA A 271 -25.44 -11.64 6.16
C ALA A 271 -26.74 -11.56 5.34
N GLU A 272 -27.91 -11.59 5.98
CA GLU A 272 -29.20 -11.44 5.31
C GLU A 272 -29.31 -10.13 4.53
N GLN A 273 -28.96 -9.01 5.18
CA GLN A 273 -28.97 -7.70 4.54
C GLN A 273 -28.02 -7.66 3.33
N HIS A 274 -26.80 -8.15 3.51
CA HIS A 274 -25.79 -8.10 2.46
C HIS A 274 -26.08 -9.06 1.30
N MET A 275 -26.74 -10.20 1.56
CA MET A 275 -27.25 -11.08 0.51
C MET A 275 -28.32 -10.39 -0.36
N ALA A 276 -29.19 -9.57 0.24
CA ALA A 276 -30.17 -8.78 -0.51
C ALA A 276 -29.52 -7.66 -1.34
N GLU A 277 -28.45 -7.06 -0.82
CA GLU A 277 -27.64 -6.09 -1.58
C GLU A 277 -26.95 -6.75 -2.78
N LEU A 278 -26.37 -7.93 -2.59
CA LEU A 278 -25.78 -8.71 -3.69
C LEU A 278 -26.83 -9.08 -4.75
N ASP A 279 -28.05 -9.44 -4.36
CA ASP A 279 -29.15 -9.69 -5.31
C ASP A 279 -29.44 -8.47 -6.18
N HIS A 280 -29.45 -7.29 -5.57
CA HIS A 280 -29.65 -6.05 -6.31
C HIS A 280 -28.50 -5.79 -7.29
N MET A 281 -27.25 -5.92 -6.84
CA MET A 281 -26.05 -5.76 -7.68
C MET A 281 -26.04 -6.73 -8.87
N ILE A 282 -26.40 -7.99 -8.65
CA ILE A 282 -26.47 -9.03 -9.69
C ILE A 282 -27.52 -8.68 -10.75
N LEU A 283 -28.70 -8.21 -10.31
CA LEU A 283 -29.78 -7.84 -11.22
C LEU A 283 -29.42 -6.61 -12.06
N GLU A 284 -28.81 -5.60 -11.45
CA GLU A 284 -28.36 -4.39 -12.14
C GLU A 284 -27.27 -4.71 -13.17
N GLU A 285 -26.31 -5.55 -12.82
CA GLU A 285 -25.24 -5.96 -13.72
C GLU A 285 -25.75 -6.76 -14.92
N ARG A 286 -26.70 -7.69 -14.70
CA ARG A 286 -27.33 -8.42 -15.80
C ARG A 286 -28.07 -7.49 -16.76
N ARG A 287 -28.85 -6.54 -16.22
CA ARG A 287 -29.53 -5.52 -17.04
C ARG A 287 -28.53 -4.68 -17.83
N ARG A 288 -27.41 -4.27 -17.21
CA ARG A 288 -26.36 -3.49 -17.88
C ARG A 288 -25.79 -4.24 -19.09
N VAL A 289 -25.44 -5.51 -18.90
CA VAL A 289 -24.90 -6.37 -19.96
C VAL A 289 -25.91 -6.59 -21.10
N GLU A 290 -27.18 -6.80 -20.77
CA GLU A 290 -28.27 -6.94 -21.74
C GLU A 290 -28.43 -5.68 -22.60
N LEU A 291 -28.44 -4.49 -21.97
CA LEU A 291 -28.51 -3.21 -22.67
C LEU A 291 -27.30 -2.97 -23.59
N GLU A 292 -26.09 -3.28 -23.12
CA GLU A 292 -24.86 -3.20 -23.92
C GLU A 292 -24.90 -4.16 -25.11
N ARG A 293 -25.49 -5.35 -24.95
CA ARG A 293 -25.66 -6.32 -26.03
C ARG A 293 -26.66 -5.82 -27.08
N GLU A 294 -27.83 -5.33 -26.66
CA GLU A 294 -28.82 -4.76 -27.58
C GLU A 294 -28.24 -3.60 -28.40
N LEU A 295 -27.44 -2.73 -27.77
CA LEU A 295 -26.78 -1.63 -28.47
C LEU A 295 -25.77 -2.15 -29.50
N ARG A 296 -24.93 -3.14 -29.14
CA ARG A 296 -23.98 -3.79 -30.06
C ARG A 296 -24.68 -4.44 -31.26
N GLU A 297 -25.82 -5.09 -31.03
CA GLU A 297 -26.64 -5.69 -32.09
C GLU A 297 -27.21 -4.62 -33.03
N ARG A 298 -27.71 -3.50 -32.50
CA ARG A 298 -28.21 -2.37 -33.31
C ARG A 298 -27.12 -1.74 -34.16
N THR A 299 -25.95 -1.43 -33.60
CA THR A 299 -24.83 -0.84 -34.34
C THR A 299 -24.33 -1.76 -35.44
N ARG A 300 -24.24 -3.08 -35.18
CA ARG A 300 -23.85 -4.06 -36.21
C ARG A 300 -24.85 -4.08 -37.37
N HIS A 301 -26.15 -4.05 -37.08
CA HIS A 301 -27.17 -4.00 -38.11
C HIS A 301 -27.15 -2.70 -38.92
N GLU A 302 -26.85 -1.56 -38.29
CA GLU A 302 -26.65 -0.28 -38.98
C GLU A 302 -25.44 -0.33 -39.94
N ASP A 303 -24.31 -0.88 -39.51
CA ASP A 303 -23.10 -1.03 -40.33
C ASP A 303 -23.30 -2.01 -41.51
N GLU A 304 -24.02 -3.12 -41.30
CA GLU A 304 -24.36 -4.10 -42.34
C GLU A 304 -25.38 -3.54 -43.36
N SER A 305 -26.33 -2.71 -42.89
CA SER A 305 -27.32 -2.05 -43.76
C SER A 305 -26.74 -0.87 -44.56
N GLY A 306 -25.59 -0.31 -44.13
CA GLY A 306 -24.90 0.79 -44.79
C GLY A 306 -24.10 0.42 -46.05
N HIS A 307 -24.02 -0.86 -46.42
CA HIS A 307 -23.27 -1.34 -47.60
C HIS A 307 -24.12 -1.63 -48.85
N ASP A 308 -25.38 -1.19 -48.91
CA ASP A 308 -26.22 -1.25 -50.13
C ASP A 308 -26.40 0.13 -50.80
N HIS A 309 -25.30 0.87 -50.99
CA HIS A 309 -25.26 1.93 -51.99
C HIS A 309 -24.59 1.41 -53.25
N GLY A 310 -25.44 0.96 -54.17
CA GLY A 310 -25.09 0.37 -55.45
C GLY A 310 -23.90 1.04 -56.14
N TYR A 311 -22.88 0.22 -56.39
CA TYR A 311 -21.86 0.51 -57.38
C TYR A 311 -22.54 0.70 -58.74
N ARG A 312 -22.78 1.96 -59.12
CA ARG A 312 -23.26 2.33 -60.46
C ARG A 312 -22.02 2.57 -61.32
N PRO A 313 -21.68 1.68 -62.28
CA PRO A 313 -20.54 1.91 -63.15
C PRO A 313 -20.79 3.20 -63.96
N LYS A 314 -19.80 4.10 -63.96
CA LYS A 314 -19.84 5.31 -64.79
C LYS A 314 -19.72 4.91 -66.26
N PRO A 315 -20.57 5.46 -67.16
CA PRO A 315 -20.47 5.16 -68.58
C PRO A 315 -19.28 5.90 -69.19
N PHE A 316 -18.49 5.18 -69.98
CA PHE A 316 -17.72 5.73 -71.10
C PHE A 316 -18.23 5.07 -72.37
#